data_AF-A0A6G1S2A8-F1
#
_entry.id   AF-A0A6G1S2A8-F1
#
_cell.length_a   1.000
_cell.length_b   1.000
_cell.length_c   1.000
_cell.angle_alpha   90.00
_cell.angle_beta   90.00
_cell.angle_gamma   90.00
#
_symmetry.space_group_name_H-M   'P 1'
#
loop_
_entity.id
_entity.type
_entity.pdbx_description
1 polymer ?
#
loop_
_entity_poly.entity_id
_entity_poly.type
_entity_poly.pdbx_seq_one_letter_code
_entity_poly.pdbx_strand_id
1 'polypeptide(L)'
;FRSGDHFSCEDVKEKRVRFVHSKEKPRKGQLSLKVSDQQFFSHPQVINIQAFSTQAPYVFRNEPLLVRRGETGAVTELLLGVRDSDNPEDVVLRVLEPPRHGRLLTPPGGGSAAAVPVFHLGDLAARPLRYAHDGSQSREDAAVLQVSDGHHVQNILLRVRIAPESDRSP
;
A
#
# COMPACT_ATOMS: atom_id res chain seq x y z
N PHE A 1 -8.65 12.32 -26.89
CA PHE A 1 -9.55 11.85 -27.95
C PHE A 1 -10.90 11.51 -27.36
N ARG A 2 -11.98 11.97 -27.98
CA ARG A 2 -13.36 11.53 -27.72
C ARG A 2 -13.68 10.34 -28.63
N SER A 3 -14.74 9.60 -28.31
CA SER A 3 -15.24 8.55 -29.20
C SER A 3 -15.55 9.16 -30.57
N GLY A 4 -14.95 8.63 -31.63
CA GLY A 4 -15.12 9.13 -33.01
C GLY A 4 -13.99 10.00 -33.55
N ASP A 5 -13.00 10.36 -32.74
CA ASP A 5 -11.81 11.07 -33.25
C ASP A 5 -10.94 10.15 -34.13
N HIS A 6 -10.22 10.73 -35.09
CA HIS A 6 -9.32 10.02 -36.00
C HIS A 6 -7.93 10.69 -36.06
N PHE A 7 -6.92 9.90 -36.40
CA PHE A 7 -5.55 10.34 -36.66
C PHE A 7 -4.95 9.47 -37.76
N SER A 8 -3.94 9.99 -38.47
CA SER A 8 -3.27 9.27 -39.55
C SER A 8 -2.15 8.37 -39.03
N CYS A 9 -1.70 7.42 -39.87
CA CYS A 9 -0.49 6.65 -39.58
C CYS A 9 0.75 7.54 -39.49
N GLU A 10 0.77 8.67 -40.18
CA GLU A 10 1.84 9.66 -40.09
C GLU A 10 1.87 10.33 -38.71
N ASP A 11 0.70 10.71 -38.16
CA ASP A 11 0.59 11.24 -36.79
C ASP A 11 1.19 10.27 -35.75
N VAL A 12 0.97 8.97 -35.93
CA VAL A 12 1.54 7.93 -35.04
C VAL A 12 3.05 7.85 -35.21
N LYS A 13 3.55 7.80 -36.45
CA LYS A 13 4.99 7.72 -36.75
C LYS A 13 5.76 8.92 -36.23
N GLU A 14 5.16 10.11 -36.33
CA GLU A 14 5.74 11.37 -35.85
C GLU A 14 5.48 11.63 -34.35
N LYS A 15 4.88 10.67 -33.62
CA LYS A 15 4.56 10.76 -32.19
C LYS A 15 3.65 11.95 -31.84
N ARG A 16 2.81 12.40 -32.77
CA ARG A 16 1.77 13.42 -32.56
C ARG A 16 0.57 12.88 -31.77
N VAL A 17 0.41 11.55 -31.73
CA VAL A 17 -0.60 10.85 -30.92
C VAL A 17 0.03 10.35 -29.62
N ARG A 18 -0.56 10.71 -28.48
CA ARG A 18 -0.17 10.18 -27.17
C ARG A 18 -1.38 9.86 -26.31
N PHE A 19 -1.26 8.80 -25.52
CA PHE A 19 -2.16 8.54 -24.40
C PHE A 19 -1.71 9.36 -23.20
N VAL A 20 -2.67 10.00 -22.52
CA VAL A 20 -2.43 10.73 -21.27
C VAL A 20 -3.41 10.20 -20.24
N HIS A 21 -2.90 9.61 -19.17
CA HIS A 21 -3.70 9.18 -18.05
C HIS A 21 -4.04 10.38 -17.17
N SER A 22 -5.29 10.45 -16.72
CA SER A 22 -5.77 11.46 -15.76
C SER A 22 -5.78 10.84 -14.38
N LYS A 23 -5.31 11.57 -13.35
CA LYS A 23 -5.23 11.06 -11.96
C LYS A 23 -6.59 10.68 -11.37
N GLU A 24 -7.67 11.21 -11.92
CA GLU A 24 -9.05 10.99 -11.46
C GLU A 24 -9.70 9.76 -12.12
N LYS A 25 -9.00 9.08 -13.04
CA LYS A 25 -9.50 7.91 -13.75
C LYS A 25 -8.89 6.63 -13.18
N PRO A 26 -9.60 5.49 -13.25
CA PRO A 26 -9.02 4.21 -12.91
C PRO A 26 -7.73 3.94 -13.67
N ARG A 27 -6.73 3.39 -12.99
CA ARG A 27 -5.43 3.05 -13.58
C ARG A 27 -5.51 1.92 -14.60
N LYS A 28 -6.52 1.06 -14.48
CA LYS A 28 -6.82 0.01 -15.46
C LYS A 28 -7.96 0.45 -16.35
N GLY A 29 -7.76 0.32 -17.66
CA GLY A 29 -8.79 0.63 -18.64
C GLY A 29 -8.48 -0.02 -19.98
N GLN A 30 -9.32 0.30 -20.95
CA GLN A 30 -9.15 -0.17 -22.32
C GLN A 30 -9.50 0.96 -23.29
N LEU A 31 -8.80 0.99 -24.43
CA LEU A 31 -9.19 1.76 -25.60
C LEU A 31 -9.42 0.82 -26.78
N SER A 32 -10.27 1.20 -27.71
CA SER A 32 -10.54 0.42 -28.92
C SER A 32 -10.17 1.22 -30.15
N LEU A 33 -9.35 0.66 -31.03
CA LEU A 33 -8.93 1.27 -32.28
C LEU A 33 -9.36 0.42 -33.47
N LYS A 34 -9.74 1.06 -34.56
CA LYS A 34 -9.89 0.44 -35.86
C LYS A 34 -9.14 1.29 -36.88
N VAL A 35 -8.61 0.65 -37.92
CA VAL A 35 -7.95 1.33 -39.03
C VAL A 35 -8.88 1.40 -40.23
N SER A 36 -8.69 2.40 -41.08
CA SER A 36 -9.47 2.60 -42.30
C SER A 36 -8.57 3.09 -43.43
N ASP A 37 -8.90 2.70 -44.65
CA ASP A 37 -8.35 3.21 -45.90
C ASP A 37 -9.27 4.26 -46.56
N GLN A 38 -10.20 4.85 -45.79
CA GLN A 38 -11.27 5.76 -46.22
C GLN A 38 -12.46 5.10 -46.93
N GLN A 39 -12.37 3.81 -47.28
CA GLN A 39 -13.46 3.08 -47.93
C GLN A 39 -14.00 1.95 -47.05
N PHE A 40 -13.12 1.26 -46.33
CA PHE A 40 -13.43 0.17 -45.42
C PHE A 40 -12.83 0.41 -44.03
N PHE A 41 -13.33 -0.31 -43.05
CA PHE A 41 -12.82 -0.31 -41.68
C PHE A 41 -12.42 -1.72 -41.27
N SER A 42 -11.33 -1.84 -40.51
CA SER A 42 -11.00 -3.07 -39.82
C SER A 42 -11.99 -3.36 -38.69
N HIS A 43 -11.92 -4.59 -38.15
CA HIS A 43 -12.50 -4.90 -36.86
C HIS A 43 -11.85 -4.02 -35.77
N PRO A 44 -12.61 -3.57 -34.75
CA PRO A 44 -12.03 -2.86 -33.61
C PRO A 44 -11.12 -3.79 -32.79
N GLN A 45 -9.91 -3.33 -32.51
CA GLN A 45 -8.96 -3.98 -31.63
C GLN A 45 -8.94 -3.28 -30.27
N VAL A 46 -9.17 -4.05 -29.21
CA VAL A 46 -9.13 -3.56 -27.83
C VAL A 46 -7.69 -3.61 -27.33
N ILE A 47 -7.21 -2.48 -26.83
CA ILE A 47 -5.89 -2.30 -26.23
C ILE A 47 -6.10 -2.03 -24.75
N ASN A 48 -5.56 -2.92 -23.91
CA ASN A 48 -5.57 -2.76 -22.47
C ASN A 48 -4.50 -1.75 -22.06
N ILE A 49 -4.86 -0.86 -21.14
CA ILE A 49 -3.98 0.18 -20.62
C ILE A 49 -3.92 0.02 -19.12
N GLN A 50 -2.68 0.03 -18.59
CA GLN A 50 -2.42 0.10 -17.17
C GLN A 50 -1.50 1.29 -16.92
N ALA A 51 -2.01 2.28 -16.20
CA ALA A 51 -1.19 3.32 -15.59
C ALA A 51 -0.51 2.75 -14.35
N PHE A 52 0.76 3.08 -14.17
CA PHE A 52 1.55 2.67 -13.02
C PHE A 52 1.67 3.84 -12.03
N SER A 53 1.92 3.51 -10.77
CA SER A 53 2.23 4.54 -9.78
C SER A 53 3.49 5.30 -10.20
N THR A 54 3.47 6.61 -10.00
CA THR A 54 4.61 7.49 -10.27
C THR A 54 5.17 8.14 -9.01
N GLN A 55 4.49 7.98 -7.87
CA GLN A 55 4.92 8.52 -6.59
C GLN A 55 5.02 7.37 -5.61
N ALA A 56 6.09 7.38 -4.80
CA ALA A 56 6.23 6.40 -3.74
C ALA A 56 5.37 6.79 -2.52
N PRO A 57 4.86 5.80 -1.76
CA PRO A 57 4.26 6.08 -0.47
C PRO A 57 5.33 6.65 0.47
N TYR A 58 4.93 7.60 1.30
CA TYR A 58 5.81 8.22 2.27
C TYR A 58 5.26 8.07 3.70
N VAL A 59 6.17 7.74 4.62
CA VAL A 59 5.85 7.62 6.05
C VAL A 59 6.12 8.97 6.71
N PHE A 60 5.05 9.67 7.08
CA PHE A 60 5.15 11.00 7.71
C PHE A 60 5.17 10.95 9.24
N ARG A 61 4.90 9.77 9.82
CA ARG A 61 4.92 9.55 11.26
C ARG A 61 5.23 8.09 11.59
N ASN A 62 6.11 7.86 12.55
CA ASN A 62 6.51 6.53 13.01
C ASN A 62 6.95 6.60 14.49
N GLU A 63 5.98 6.83 15.37
CA GLU A 63 6.19 6.92 16.81
C GLU A 63 6.28 5.52 17.45
N PRO A 64 7.09 5.35 18.51
CA PRO A 64 7.18 4.08 19.21
C PRO A 64 5.84 3.71 19.85
N LEU A 65 5.42 2.45 19.68
CA LEU A 65 4.30 1.89 20.42
C LEU A 65 4.70 1.66 21.88
N LEU A 66 3.98 2.24 22.82
CA LEU A 66 4.13 1.94 24.25
C LEU A 66 3.15 0.85 24.66
N VAL A 67 3.64 -0.23 25.27
CA VAL A 67 2.81 -1.32 25.79
C VAL A 67 3.32 -1.75 27.16
N ARG A 68 2.46 -2.33 28.02
CA ARG A 68 2.94 -2.98 29.24
C ARG A 68 3.32 -4.42 28.96
N ARG A 69 4.13 -4.98 29.85
CA ARG A 69 4.53 -6.38 29.83
C ARG A 69 3.29 -7.28 29.82
N GLY A 70 3.21 -8.14 28.80
CA GLY A 70 2.12 -9.11 28.64
C GLY A 70 0.81 -8.51 28.10
N GLU A 71 0.76 -7.19 27.86
CA GLU A 71 -0.40 -6.52 27.31
C GLU A 71 -0.33 -6.43 25.77
N THR A 72 -1.45 -6.00 25.18
CA THR A 72 -1.59 -5.75 23.74
C THR A 72 -1.77 -4.26 23.48
N GLY A 73 -0.97 -3.70 22.57
CA GLY A 73 -1.06 -2.32 22.10
C GLY A 73 -1.53 -2.25 20.64
N ALA A 74 -2.22 -1.17 20.26
CA ALA A 74 -2.66 -0.94 18.89
C ALA A 74 -1.74 0.08 18.19
N VAL A 75 -1.29 -0.27 16.99
CA VAL A 75 -0.59 0.61 16.05
C VAL A 75 -1.65 1.37 15.26
N THR A 76 -1.92 2.60 15.69
CA THR A 76 -2.93 3.48 15.07
C THR A 76 -2.27 4.42 14.07
N GLU A 77 -3.07 5.12 13.26
CA GLU A 77 -2.55 6.17 12.36
C GLU A 77 -1.84 7.31 13.08
N LEU A 78 -2.14 7.52 14.38
CA LEU A 78 -1.45 8.48 15.23
C LEU A 78 -0.02 8.04 15.56
N LEU A 79 0.28 6.74 15.52
CA LEU A 79 1.63 6.21 15.70
C LEU A 79 2.32 5.99 14.36
N LEU A 80 1.63 5.39 13.40
CA LEU A 80 2.16 5.07 12.09
C LEU A 80 1.32 5.74 11.00
N GLY A 81 1.82 6.85 10.46
CA GLY A 81 1.18 7.62 9.41
C GLY A 81 1.87 7.38 8.07
N VAL A 82 1.13 6.80 7.12
CA VAL A 82 1.56 6.59 5.73
C VAL A 82 0.62 7.34 4.80
N ARG A 83 1.15 7.93 3.72
CA ARG A 83 0.37 8.55 2.67
C ARG A 83 0.95 8.22 1.31
N ASP A 84 0.07 8.22 0.33
CA ASP A 84 0.40 8.13 -1.09
C ASP A 84 -0.50 9.10 -1.84
N SER A 85 0.03 9.75 -2.87
CA SER A 85 -0.63 10.87 -3.55
C SER A 85 -1.38 10.47 -4.82
N ASP A 86 -1.10 9.29 -5.38
CA ASP A 86 -1.68 8.83 -6.65
C ASP A 86 -2.33 7.44 -6.58
N ASN A 87 -2.07 6.61 -5.55
CA ASN A 87 -2.82 5.38 -5.24
C ASN A 87 -2.77 4.94 -3.76
N PRO A 88 -3.32 5.74 -2.83
CA PRO A 88 -3.41 5.34 -1.42
C PRO A 88 -4.18 4.03 -1.17
N GLU A 89 -5.10 3.65 -2.06
CA GLU A 89 -5.90 2.42 -1.98
C GLU A 89 -5.08 1.13 -2.22
N ASP A 90 -4.00 1.23 -3.00
CA ASP A 90 -3.12 0.10 -3.31
C ASP A 90 -2.01 -0.07 -2.25
N VAL A 91 -1.85 0.91 -1.35
CA VAL A 91 -0.81 0.86 -0.31
C VAL A 91 -1.10 -0.25 0.69
N VAL A 92 -0.14 -1.14 0.83
CA VAL A 92 -0.14 -2.23 1.81
C VAL A 92 1.08 -2.20 2.72
N LEU A 93 0.89 -2.64 3.96
CA LEU A 93 1.96 -2.93 4.90
C LEU A 93 2.13 -4.45 5.02
N ARG A 94 3.37 -4.91 5.09
CA ARG A 94 3.74 -6.32 5.29
C ARG A 94 4.76 -6.45 6.41
N VAL A 95 4.70 -7.54 7.17
CA VAL A 95 5.72 -7.82 8.20
C VAL A 95 6.87 -8.59 7.57
N LEU A 96 8.04 -7.96 7.40
CA LEU A 96 9.23 -8.64 6.89
C LEU A 96 9.97 -9.39 8.00
N GLU A 97 10.17 -8.70 9.13
CA GLU A 97 10.82 -9.27 10.30
C GLU A 97 9.86 -9.13 11.48
N PRO A 98 9.37 -10.25 12.05
CA PRO A 98 8.49 -10.19 13.20
C PRO A 98 9.25 -9.71 14.45
N PRO A 99 8.52 -9.18 15.44
CA PRO A 99 9.11 -8.86 16.74
C PRO A 99 9.70 -10.08 17.44
N ARG A 100 10.70 -9.84 18.30
CA ARG A 100 11.40 -10.91 19.03
C ARG A 100 10.72 -11.26 20.36
N HIS A 101 10.11 -10.29 21.02
CA HIS A 101 9.54 -10.41 22.38
C HIS A 101 8.01 -10.24 22.38
N GLY A 102 7.39 -10.55 21.25
CA GLY A 102 5.96 -10.42 21.07
C GLY A 102 5.53 -10.92 19.71
N ARG A 103 4.31 -10.58 19.32
CA ARG A 103 3.78 -10.90 17.99
C ARG A 103 2.89 -9.77 17.49
N LEU A 104 2.92 -9.55 16.18
CA LEU A 104 1.95 -8.71 15.51
C LEU A 104 0.69 -9.54 15.21
N LEU A 105 -0.46 -9.05 15.68
CA LEU A 105 -1.76 -9.66 15.50
C LEU A 105 -2.48 -8.99 14.33
N THR A 106 -3.00 -9.84 13.44
CA THR A 106 -3.83 -9.42 12.31
C THR A 106 -5.29 -9.31 12.71
N PRO A 107 -6.04 -8.34 12.14
CA PRO A 107 -7.49 -8.35 12.21
C PRO A 107 -8.06 -9.63 11.57
N PRO A 108 -9.18 -10.17 12.09
CA PRO A 108 -9.85 -11.31 11.48
C PRO A 108 -10.31 -10.98 10.04
N GLY A 109 -10.04 -11.89 9.10
CA GLY A 109 -10.42 -11.77 7.68
C GLY A 109 -9.26 -11.50 6.70
N GLY A 110 -8.05 -11.23 7.19
CA GLY A 110 -6.86 -10.98 6.37
C GLY A 110 -6.03 -12.25 6.11
N GLY A 111 -6.49 -13.14 5.22
CA GLY A 111 -5.66 -14.17 4.57
C GLY A 111 -5.25 -15.40 5.39
N SER A 112 -5.04 -16.51 4.68
CA SER A 112 -4.74 -17.86 5.18
C SER A 112 -3.47 -17.93 6.06
N ALA A 113 -3.48 -18.85 7.03
CA ALA A 113 -2.50 -19.08 8.09
C ALA A 113 -1.04 -19.40 7.67
N ALA A 114 -0.69 -19.22 6.39
CA ALA A 114 0.62 -19.57 5.82
C ALA A 114 1.32 -18.41 5.07
N ALA A 115 0.70 -17.23 4.93
CA ALA A 115 1.28 -16.09 4.22
C ALA A 115 1.56 -14.93 5.18
N VAL A 116 2.72 -14.28 5.00
CA VAL A 116 3.10 -13.05 5.70
C VAL A 116 1.90 -12.08 5.72
N PRO A 117 1.49 -11.57 6.89
CA PRO A 117 0.30 -10.75 6.99
C PRO A 117 0.43 -9.44 6.22
N VAL A 118 -0.63 -9.11 5.47
CA VAL A 118 -0.74 -7.92 4.61
C VAL A 118 -1.89 -7.04 5.10
N PHE A 119 -1.67 -5.74 5.18
CA PHE A 119 -2.64 -4.75 5.67
C PHE A 119 -2.82 -3.64 4.66
N HIS A 120 -4.05 -3.30 4.27
CA HIS A 120 -4.27 -2.10 3.47
C HIS A 120 -4.16 -0.85 4.35
N LEU A 121 -3.62 0.24 3.80
CA LEU A 121 -3.51 1.51 4.51
C LEU A 121 -4.87 2.00 5.02
N GLY A 122 -5.93 1.86 4.22
CA GLY A 122 -7.30 2.21 4.61
C GLY A 122 -7.87 1.41 5.79
N ASP A 123 -7.31 0.23 6.09
CA ASP A 123 -7.77 -0.61 7.19
C ASP A 123 -7.18 -0.18 8.54
N LEU A 124 -6.08 0.59 8.57
CA LEU A 124 -5.43 0.99 9.83
C LEU A 124 -6.37 1.80 10.75
N ALA A 125 -7.29 2.59 10.19
CA ALA A 125 -8.29 3.33 10.96
C ALA A 125 -9.36 2.42 11.59
N ALA A 126 -9.90 1.47 10.82
CA ALA A 126 -11.00 0.62 11.25
C ALA A 126 -10.55 -0.62 12.05
N ARG A 127 -9.36 -1.14 11.72
CA ARG A 127 -8.82 -2.41 12.18
C ARG A 127 -7.29 -2.29 12.36
N PRO A 128 -6.84 -1.55 13.39
CA PRO A 128 -5.42 -1.29 13.58
C PRO A 128 -4.63 -2.59 13.78
N LEU A 129 -3.41 -2.60 13.24
CA LEU A 129 -2.40 -3.59 13.56
C LEU A 129 -2.19 -3.61 15.08
N ARG A 130 -2.09 -4.78 15.70
CA ARG A 130 -1.86 -4.90 17.14
C ARG A 130 -0.55 -5.60 17.42
N TYR A 131 0.11 -5.23 18.50
CA TYR A 131 1.27 -5.92 19.04
C TYR A 131 0.89 -6.52 20.39
N ALA A 132 1.16 -7.80 20.59
CA ALA A 132 1.01 -8.47 21.87
C ALA A 132 2.38 -8.87 22.41
N HIS A 133 2.75 -8.31 23.58
CA HIS A 133 4.00 -8.65 24.25
C HIS A 133 3.92 -10.05 24.85
N ASP A 134 5.02 -10.82 24.80
CA ASP A 134 5.04 -12.22 25.22
C ASP A 134 5.11 -12.45 26.75
N GLY A 135 5.38 -11.38 27.51
CA GLY A 135 5.50 -11.42 28.97
C GLY A 135 6.93 -11.66 29.46
N SER A 136 7.93 -11.64 28.59
CA SER A 136 9.36 -11.60 28.95
C SER A 136 9.74 -10.33 29.72
N GLN A 137 10.95 -10.26 30.27
CA GLN A 137 11.47 -9.04 30.92
C GLN A 137 12.12 -8.07 29.92
N SER A 138 11.63 -8.03 28.67
CA SER A 138 12.14 -7.12 27.65
C SER A 138 11.70 -5.68 27.92
N ARG A 139 12.53 -4.70 27.54
CA ARG A 139 12.21 -3.26 27.61
C ARG A 139 11.92 -2.64 26.26
N GLU A 140 12.43 -3.27 25.20
CA GLU A 140 12.24 -2.84 23.83
C GLU A 140 12.08 -4.06 22.92
N ASP A 141 11.31 -3.86 21.87
CA ASP A 141 11.12 -4.80 20.79
C ASP A 141 10.95 -4.02 19.48
N ALA A 142 11.07 -4.69 18.33
CA ALA A 142 10.90 -4.03 17.05
C ALA A 142 10.47 -5.00 15.96
N ALA A 143 9.74 -4.49 14.98
CA ALA A 143 9.38 -5.23 13.76
C ALA A 143 9.79 -4.43 12.54
N VAL A 144 10.24 -5.11 11.48
CA VAL A 144 10.45 -4.48 10.17
C VAL A 144 9.18 -4.62 9.35
N LEU A 145 8.58 -3.48 9.03
CA LEU A 145 7.42 -3.42 8.13
C LEU A 145 7.87 -2.96 6.75
N GLN A 146 7.28 -3.54 5.71
CA GLN A 146 7.42 -3.09 4.34
C GLN A 146 6.14 -2.38 3.91
N VAL A 147 6.27 -1.14 3.46
CA VAL A 147 5.22 -0.34 2.85
C VAL A 147 5.39 -0.43 1.33
N SER A 148 4.32 -0.75 0.62
CA SER A 148 4.35 -0.81 -0.84
C SER A 148 3.01 -0.43 -1.45
N ASP A 149 3.04 0.31 -2.55
CA ASP A 149 1.89 0.65 -3.40
C ASP A 149 1.78 -0.29 -4.63
N GLY A 150 2.54 -1.38 -4.65
CA GLY A 150 2.68 -2.32 -5.77
C GLY A 150 3.77 -1.98 -6.80
N HIS A 151 4.34 -0.77 -6.75
CA HIS A 151 5.37 -0.31 -7.69
C HIS A 151 6.65 0.17 -6.98
N HIS A 152 6.45 0.82 -5.85
CA HIS A 152 7.46 1.35 -4.95
C HIS A 152 7.41 0.57 -3.64
N VAL A 153 8.56 0.52 -2.97
CA VAL A 153 8.76 -0.22 -1.73
C VAL A 153 9.62 0.59 -0.79
N GLN A 154 9.22 0.67 0.49
CA GLN A 154 10.01 1.24 1.56
C GLN A 154 9.90 0.36 2.82
N ASN A 155 11.03 0.08 3.46
CA ASN A 155 11.04 -0.62 4.75
C ASN A 155 11.13 0.38 5.89
N ILE A 156 10.38 0.12 6.97
CA ILE A 156 10.37 0.94 8.18
C ILE A 156 10.53 0.05 9.42
N LEU A 157 11.14 0.62 10.45
CA LEU A 157 11.28 -0.02 11.76
C LEU A 157 10.14 0.46 12.68
N LEU A 158 9.20 -0.42 12.98
CA LEU A 158 8.21 -0.20 14.03
C LEU A 158 8.87 -0.50 15.38
N ARG A 159 9.05 0.53 16.20
CA ARG A 159 9.62 0.40 17.55
C ARG A 159 8.52 0.14 18.57
N VAL A 160 8.78 -0.77 19.49
CA VAL A 160 7.91 -1.04 20.64
C VAL A 160 8.72 -0.82 21.92
N ARG A 161 8.17 -0.05 22.84
CA ARG A 161 8.71 0.17 24.19
C ARG A 161 7.81 -0.50 25.20
N ILE A 162 8.43 -1.25 26.09
CA ILE A 162 7.73 -1.95 27.16
C ILE A 162 7.86 -1.11 28.43
N ALA A 163 6.72 -0.67 28.95
CA ALA A 163 6.69 0.11 30.18
C ALA A 163 7.23 -0.73 31.35
N PRO A 164 8.06 -0.15 32.23
CA PRO A 164 8.51 -0.85 33.43
C PRO A 164 7.30 -1.23 34.30
N GLU A 165 7.41 -2.35 35.00
CA GLU A 165 6.46 -2.67 36.07
C GLU A 165 6.47 -1.50 37.06
N SER A 166 5.29 -0.95 37.34
CA SER A 166 5.15 0.06 38.39
C SER A 166 5.72 -0.55 39.66
N ASP A 167 6.79 0.06 40.18
CA ASP A 167 7.32 -0.27 41.49
C ASP A 167 6.21 0.09 42.50
N ARG A 168 5.42 -0.88 42.94
CA ARG A 168 4.57 -0.70 44.11
C ARG A 168 5.53 -0.60 45.28
N SER A 169 5.87 0.64 45.63
CA SER A 169 6.50 0.92 46.91
C SER A 169 5.63 0.27 48.01
N PRO A 170 6.23 -0.52 48.92
CA PRO A 170 5.51 -1.24 49.97
C PRO A 170 4.78 -0.30 50.94
#